data_AF-A0A960MMJ0-F1
#
_entry.id   AF-A0A960MMJ0-F1
#
_cell.length_a   1.000
_cell.length_b   1.000
_cell.length_c   1.000
_cell.angle_alpha   90.00
_cell.angle_beta   90.00
_cell.angle_gamma   90.00
#
_symmetry.space_group_name_H-M   'P 1'
#
loop_
_entity.id
_entity.type
_entity.pdbx_description
1 polymer ?
#
loop_
_entity_poly.entity_id
_entity_poly.type
_entity_poly.pdbx_seq_one_letter_code
_entity_poly.pdbx_strand_id
1 'polypeptide(L)'
;MHLEQSIRQDQRLVMNAAMEQAFHILMMPTLELSEWLELEIEKNPLLKLTKSTSYNDLSTSIPSSPTLYEHLLHEIELHFTIREEKEVARIFAGSLDDKGFITLSDQELEGKEAILEKFQQMDPLGIGARNPQEALLIQLHDKKGSLAYALVSDFYPDLLRSRLGKIAKAFHVSEKKIQEIKKKK
;
A
#
# COMPACT_ATOMS: atom_id res chain seq x y z
N MET A 1 58.56 -17.94 14.28
CA MET A 1 58.23 -16.61 13.73
C MET A 1 58.18 -16.54 12.18
N HIS A 2 58.49 -17.60 11.41
CA HIS A 2 58.30 -17.59 9.94
C HIS A 2 56.94 -18.16 9.48
N LEU A 3 56.38 -19.14 10.20
CA LEU A 3 55.14 -19.82 9.80
C LEU A 3 53.87 -18.96 9.99
N GLU A 4 53.88 -18.05 10.96
CA GLU A 4 52.75 -17.15 11.23
C GLU A 4 52.68 -15.99 10.20
N GLN A 5 53.84 -15.60 9.64
CA GLN A 5 53.90 -14.66 8.53
C GLN A 5 53.38 -15.29 7.23
N SER A 6 53.68 -16.58 6.96
CA SER A 6 53.19 -17.25 5.76
C SER A 6 51.67 -17.44 5.77
N ILE A 7 51.07 -17.83 6.91
CA ILE A 7 49.60 -18.01 7.03
C ILE A 7 48.84 -16.69 6.83
N ARG A 8 49.36 -15.57 7.36
CA ARG A 8 48.76 -14.24 7.14
C ARG A 8 48.92 -13.75 5.70
N GLN A 9 50.01 -14.11 5.01
CA GLN A 9 50.20 -13.80 3.60
C GLN A 9 49.28 -14.64 2.70
N ASP A 10 49.08 -15.93 3.01
CA ASP A 10 48.14 -16.83 2.32
C ASP A 10 46.68 -16.33 2.41
N GLN A 11 46.23 -15.91 3.60
CA GLN A 11 44.89 -15.33 3.76
C GLN A 11 44.69 -14.02 2.99
N ARG A 12 45.74 -13.19 2.84
CA ARG A 12 45.67 -11.97 1.99
C ARG A 12 45.63 -12.32 0.49
N LEU A 13 46.31 -13.38 0.05
CA LEU A 13 46.31 -13.83 -1.35
C LEU A 13 44.96 -14.41 -1.77
N VAL A 14 44.31 -15.20 -0.91
CA VAL A 14 42.97 -15.75 -1.17
C VAL A 14 41.90 -14.64 -1.23
N MET A 15 42.03 -13.60 -0.39
CA MET A 15 41.13 -12.44 -0.42
C MET A 15 41.37 -11.50 -1.61
N ASN A 16 42.59 -11.44 -2.17
CA ASN A 16 42.86 -10.66 -3.38
C ASN A 16 42.41 -11.39 -4.65
N ALA A 17 42.64 -12.70 -4.75
CA ALA A 17 42.24 -13.49 -5.92
C ALA A 17 40.72 -13.57 -6.11
N ALA A 18 39.95 -13.74 -5.02
CA ALA A 18 38.49 -13.74 -5.10
C ALA A 18 37.92 -12.37 -5.50
N MET A 19 38.58 -11.28 -5.10
CA MET A 19 38.20 -9.91 -5.45
C MET A 19 38.56 -9.59 -6.91
N GLU A 20 39.74 -10.01 -7.38
CA GLU A 20 40.16 -9.93 -8.78
C GLU A 20 39.24 -10.78 -9.68
N GLN A 21 38.83 -11.97 -9.24
CA GLN A 21 37.84 -12.79 -9.94
C GLN A 21 36.47 -12.12 -10.01
N ALA A 22 35.99 -11.53 -8.91
CA ALA A 22 34.72 -10.80 -8.93
C ALA A 22 34.75 -9.59 -9.87
N PHE A 23 35.88 -8.88 -9.94
CA PHE A 23 36.07 -7.77 -10.88
C PHE A 23 36.12 -8.25 -12.34
N HIS A 24 36.83 -9.35 -12.60
CA HIS A 24 36.83 -9.98 -13.93
C HIS A 24 35.43 -10.45 -14.34
N ILE A 25 34.68 -11.12 -13.45
CA ILE A 25 33.30 -11.58 -13.72
C ILE A 25 32.38 -10.43 -14.10
N LEU A 26 32.51 -9.28 -13.41
CA LEU A 26 31.71 -8.09 -13.71
C LEU A 26 32.12 -7.39 -15.01
N MET A 27 33.35 -7.59 -15.47
CA MET A 27 33.88 -6.98 -16.69
C MET A 27 33.84 -7.90 -17.92
N MET A 28 33.44 -9.17 -17.79
CA MET A 28 33.36 -10.09 -18.93
C MET A 28 32.14 -9.78 -19.82
N PRO A 29 32.28 -9.89 -21.16
CA PRO A 29 31.15 -9.89 -22.07
C PRO A 29 30.18 -11.04 -21.76
N THR A 30 28.87 -10.81 -21.92
CA THR A 30 27.82 -11.76 -21.56
C THR A 30 27.94 -13.14 -22.22
N LEU A 31 28.53 -13.20 -23.41
CA LEU A 31 28.79 -14.44 -24.14
C LEU A 31 29.90 -15.28 -23.50
N GLU A 32 30.96 -14.63 -23.03
CA GLU A 32 32.11 -15.29 -22.40
C GLU A 32 31.78 -15.70 -20.96
N LEU A 33 30.94 -14.90 -20.27
CA LEU A 33 30.41 -15.23 -18.95
C LEU A 33 29.55 -16.49 -18.96
N SER A 34 28.73 -16.70 -20.01
CA SER A 34 27.90 -17.92 -20.12
C SER A 34 28.73 -19.19 -20.27
N GLU A 35 29.77 -19.14 -21.10
CA GLU A 35 30.66 -20.29 -21.32
C GLU A 35 31.46 -20.61 -20.04
N TRP A 36 31.91 -19.57 -19.33
CA TRP A 36 32.59 -19.73 -18.04
C TRP A 36 31.68 -20.34 -16.96
N LEU A 37 30.42 -19.89 -16.86
CA LEU A 37 29.43 -20.44 -15.93
C LEU A 37 29.14 -21.92 -16.17
N GLU A 38 29.07 -22.35 -17.43
CA GLU A 38 28.86 -23.76 -17.78
C GLU A 38 30.01 -24.64 -17.30
N LEU A 39 31.26 -24.19 -17.48
CA LEU A 39 32.45 -24.90 -16.99
C LEU A 39 32.51 -24.96 -15.46
N GLU A 40 32.06 -23.90 -14.77
CA GLU A 40 32.11 -23.84 -13.31
C GLU A 40 31.00 -24.67 -12.64
N ILE A 41 29.84 -24.83 -13.31
CA ILE A 41 28.77 -25.75 -12.91
C ILE A 41 29.23 -27.21 -12.97
N GLU A 42 30.03 -27.58 -13.97
CA GLU A 42 30.59 -28.94 -14.09
C GLU A 42 31.55 -29.26 -12.93
N LYS A 43 32.37 -28.27 -12.53
CA LYS A 43 33.35 -28.42 -11.44
C LYS A 43 32.74 -28.33 -10.05
N ASN A 44 31.63 -27.62 -9.90
CA ASN A 44 30.93 -27.46 -8.64
C ASN A 44 29.51 -28.02 -8.77
N PRO A 45 29.30 -29.33 -8.53
CA PRO A 45 28.01 -29.98 -8.70
C PRO A 45 26.89 -29.46 -7.77
N LEU A 46 27.21 -28.54 -6.84
CA LEU A 46 26.22 -27.79 -6.07
C LEU A 46 25.62 -26.60 -6.84
N LEU A 47 26.33 -26.04 -7.82
CA LEU A 47 25.80 -25.01 -8.71
C LEU A 47 24.83 -25.66 -9.69
N LYS A 48 23.54 -25.36 -9.56
CA LYS A 48 22.51 -25.77 -10.51
C LYS A 48 22.05 -24.54 -11.27
N LEU A 49 22.07 -24.61 -12.60
CA LEU A 49 21.36 -23.62 -13.41
C LEU A 49 19.86 -23.85 -13.16
N THR A 50 19.28 -23.06 -12.26
CA THR A 50 17.83 -22.98 -12.14
C THR A 50 17.36 -22.31 -13.42
N LYS A 51 17.09 -23.10 -14.46
CA LYS A 51 16.28 -22.63 -15.57
C LYS A 51 14.89 -22.44 -14.96
N SER A 52 14.67 -21.26 -14.39
CA SER A 52 13.36 -20.82 -13.92
C SER A 52 12.46 -20.83 -15.14
N THR A 53 11.83 -21.97 -15.35
CA THR A 53 10.56 -22.02 -16.04
C THR A 53 9.63 -21.22 -15.14
N SER A 54 9.22 -20.06 -15.66
CA SER A 54 8.40 -19.02 -15.02
C SER A 54 9.21 -17.86 -14.40
N TYR A 55 9.05 -16.68 -15.02
CA TYR A 55 9.45 -15.36 -14.55
C TYR A 55 8.68 -14.93 -13.28
N ASN A 56 8.60 -15.78 -12.25
CA ASN A 56 7.76 -15.52 -11.08
C ASN A 56 8.45 -15.68 -9.72
N ASP A 57 9.76 -15.90 -9.67
CA ASP A 57 10.49 -16.18 -8.41
C ASP A 57 11.54 -15.12 -8.03
N LEU A 58 11.29 -13.87 -8.43
CA LEU A 58 11.86 -12.65 -7.81
C LEU A 58 10.86 -12.03 -6.81
N SER A 59 9.91 -12.86 -6.34
CA SER A 59 8.68 -12.47 -5.64
C SER A 59 8.66 -12.83 -4.15
N THR A 60 9.78 -13.18 -3.51
CA THR A 60 9.78 -13.45 -2.05
C THR A 60 9.65 -12.18 -1.19
N SER A 61 9.07 -11.12 -1.75
CA SER A 61 8.47 -9.98 -1.03
C SER A 61 7.29 -9.37 -1.80
N ILE A 62 6.48 -10.17 -2.51
CA ILE A 62 5.14 -9.70 -2.89
C ILE A 62 4.27 -9.75 -1.62
N PRO A 63 3.74 -8.62 -1.13
CA PRO A 63 2.77 -8.65 -0.04
C PRO A 63 1.57 -9.51 -0.49
N SER A 64 1.24 -10.55 0.28
CA SER A 64 0.07 -11.43 0.04
C SER A 64 -1.29 -10.74 0.18
N SER A 65 -1.32 -9.41 0.40
CA SER A 65 -2.54 -8.62 0.43
C SER A 65 -2.72 -7.91 -0.92
N PRO A 66 -3.89 -8.03 -1.58
CA PRO A 66 -4.18 -7.23 -2.76
C PRO A 66 -3.97 -5.74 -2.45
N THR A 67 -3.49 -4.98 -3.44
CA THR A 67 -3.40 -3.53 -3.31
C THR A 67 -4.80 -2.93 -3.09
N LEU A 68 -4.88 -1.74 -2.46
CA LEU A 68 -6.16 -1.05 -2.27
C LEU A 68 -6.94 -0.92 -3.58
N TYR A 69 -6.22 -0.61 -4.67
CA TYR A 69 -6.81 -0.51 -5.99
C TYR A 69 -7.37 -1.84 -6.50
N GLU A 70 -6.63 -2.95 -6.35
CA GLU A 70 -7.12 -4.29 -6.72
C GLU A 70 -8.34 -4.71 -5.90
N HIS A 71 -8.35 -4.41 -4.60
CA HIS A 71 -9.50 -4.66 -3.75
C HIS A 71 -10.72 -3.87 -4.21
N LEU A 72 -10.56 -2.58 -4.51
CA LEU A 72 -11.63 -1.74 -5.05
C LEU A 72 -12.14 -2.25 -6.39
N LEU A 73 -11.26 -2.70 -7.30
CA LEU A 73 -11.69 -3.27 -8.58
C LEU A 73 -12.55 -4.51 -8.40
N HIS A 74 -12.17 -5.40 -7.48
CA HIS A 74 -12.96 -6.57 -7.14
C HIS A 74 -14.32 -6.17 -6.55
N GLU A 75 -14.32 -5.21 -5.63
CA GLU A 75 -15.55 -4.72 -5.00
C GLU A 75 -16.49 -4.04 -6.00
N ILE A 76 -15.95 -3.30 -6.98
CA ILE A 76 -16.72 -2.71 -8.09
C ILE A 76 -17.39 -3.82 -8.91
N GLU A 77 -16.66 -4.89 -9.20
CA GLU A 77 -17.16 -6.01 -10.00
C GLU A 77 -18.34 -6.73 -9.31
N LEU A 78 -18.33 -6.76 -7.97
CA LEU A 78 -19.40 -7.33 -7.15
C LEU A 78 -20.60 -6.38 -6.97
N HIS A 79 -20.37 -5.08 -6.77
CA HIS A 79 -21.42 -4.12 -6.42
C HIS A 79 -22.13 -3.50 -7.64
N PHE A 80 -21.46 -3.40 -8.78
CA PHE A 80 -22.01 -2.83 -9.99
C PHE A 80 -22.35 -3.93 -11.00
N THR A 81 -23.51 -3.85 -11.64
CA THR A 81 -23.92 -4.78 -12.70
C THR A 81 -23.92 -4.13 -14.07
N ILE A 82 -24.16 -2.81 -14.11
CA ILE A 82 -24.25 -2.02 -15.33
C ILE A 82 -22.84 -1.64 -15.81
N ARG A 83 -22.57 -1.82 -17.11
CA ARG A 83 -21.23 -1.60 -17.69
C ARG A 83 -20.80 -0.14 -17.56
N GLU A 84 -21.72 0.78 -17.81
CA GLU A 84 -21.50 2.22 -17.72
C GLU A 84 -21.15 2.64 -16.28
N GLU A 85 -21.87 2.12 -15.29
CA GLU A 85 -21.58 2.39 -13.87
C GLU A 85 -20.21 1.83 -13.46
N LYS A 86 -19.85 0.63 -13.92
CA LYS A 86 -18.53 0.03 -13.67
C LYS A 86 -17.39 0.89 -14.22
N GLU A 87 -17.56 1.43 -15.43
CA GLU A 87 -16.53 2.26 -16.05
C GLU A 87 -16.30 3.52 -15.21
N VAL A 88 -17.38 4.17 -14.78
CA VAL A 88 -17.32 5.36 -13.92
C VAL A 88 -16.70 5.03 -12.56
N ALA A 89 -17.10 3.93 -11.93
CA ALA A 89 -16.53 3.51 -10.65
C ALA A 89 -15.02 3.18 -10.74
N ARG A 90 -14.57 2.63 -11.87
CA ARG A 90 -13.14 2.40 -12.14
C ARG A 90 -12.36 3.71 -12.26
N ILE A 91 -12.95 4.73 -12.90
CA ILE A 91 -12.36 6.08 -12.95
C ILE A 91 -12.24 6.65 -11.54
N PHE A 92 -13.27 6.48 -10.69
CA PHE A 92 -13.22 6.95 -9.30
C PHE A 92 -12.09 6.27 -8.51
N ALA A 93 -11.96 4.94 -8.59
CA ALA A 93 -10.89 4.21 -7.92
C ALA A 93 -9.49 4.64 -8.39
N GLY A 94 -9.32 4.97 -9.67
CA GLY A 94 -8.05 5.46 -10.22
C GLY A 94 -7.74 6.93 -9.91
N SER A 95 -8.73 7.71 -9.46
CA SER A 95 -8.60 9.13 -9.13
C SER A 95 -8.50 9.41 -7.63
N LEU A 96 -8.34 8.36 -6.80
CA LEU A 96 -8.16 8.53 -5.37
C LEU A 96 -6.76 9.04 -5.03
N ASP A 97 -6.64 9.86 -3.99
CA ASP A 97 -5.35 10.22 -3.40
C ASP A 97 -4.79 9.08 -2.50
N ASP A 98 -3.57 9.27 -1.97
CA ASP A 98 -2.94 8.30 -1.05
C ASP A 98 -3.75 8.01 0.22
N LYS A 99 -4.76 8.83 0.52
CA LYS A 99 -5.64 8.70 1.69
C LYS A 99 -7.03 8.16 1.33
N GLY A 100 -7.30 7.90 0.05
CA GLY A 100 -8.57 7.37 -0.44
C GLY A 100 -9.66 8.43 -0.70
N PHE A 101 -9.30 9.72 -0.83
CA PHE A 101 -10.23 10.80 -1.17
C PHE A 101 -10.27 11.05 -2.68
N ILE A 102 -11.43 11.44 -3.19
CA ILE A 102 -11.59 11.80 -4.60
C ILE A 102 -10.84 13.11 -4.90
N THR A 103 -10.09 13.10 -6.01
CA THR A 103 -9.40 14.30 -6.54
C THR A 103 -10.10 14.92 -7.75
N LEU A 104 -11.17 14.29 -8.26
CA LEU A 104 -11.98 14.78 -9.37
C LEU A 104 -12.68 16.10 -9.04
N SER A 105 -12.86 16.92 -10.06
CA SER A 105 -13.59 18.19 -10.00
C SER A 105 -15.11 17.99 -10.00
N ASP A 106 -15.86 18.99 -9.54
CA ASP A 106 -17.33 18.95 -9.54
C ASP A 106 -17.92 18.72 -10.94
N GLN A 107 -17.25 19.23 -11.99
CA GLN A 107 -17.66 19.04 -13.38
C GLN A 107 -17.51 17.58 -13.85
N GLU A 108 -16.51 16.86 -13.34
CA GLU A 108 -16.30 15.45 -13.67
C GLU A 108 -17.26 14.53 -12.92
N LEU A 109 -17.76 14.99 -11.77
CA LEU A 109 -18.74 14.30 -10.93
C LEU A 109 -20.19 14.57 -11.37
N GLU A 110 -20.43 15.62 -12.15
CA GLU A 110 -21.77 16.02 -12.60
C GLU A 110 -22.50 14.86 -13.30
N GLY A 111 -23.66 14.49 -12.77
CA GLY A 111 -24.51 13.42 -13.31
C GLY A 111 -24.06 12.01 -12.92
N LYS A 112 -23.04 11.86 -12.07
CA LYS A 112 -22.51 10.58 -11.56
C LYS A 112 -22.66 10.44 -10.04
N GLU A 113 -23.41 11.33 -9.40
CA GLU A 113 -23.58 11.37 -7.95
C GLU A 113 -24.17 10.07 -7.40
N ALA A 114 -25.11 9.45 -8.11
CA ALA A 114 -25.70 8.18 -7.69
C ALA A 114 -24.68 7.03 -7.69
N ILE A 115 -23.79 7.01 -8.69
CA ILE A 115 -22.72 6.01 -8.79
C ILE A 115 -21.69 6.27 -7.69
N LEU A 116 -21.38 7.54 -7.44
CA LEU A 116 -20.46 7.94 -6.38
C LEU A 116 -21.00 7.56 -5.00
N GLU A 117 -22.27 7.81 -4.70
CA GLU A 117 -22.89 7.45 -3.42
C GLU A 117 -22.84 5.94 -3.21
N LYS A 118 -23.11 5.15 -4.26
CA LYS A 118 -22.98 3.70 -4.22
C LYS A 118 -21.53 3.26 -4.02
N PHE A 119 -20.59 3.92 -4.68
CA PHE A 119 -19.15 3.66 -4.52
C PHE A 119 -18.68 3.95 -3.10
N GLN A 120 -19.15 5.03 -2.49
CA GLN A 120 -18.81 5.43 -1.12
C GLN A 120 -19.33 4.47 -0.03
N GLN A 121 -20.30 3.61 -0.37
CA GLN A 121 -20.85 2.59 0.53
C GLN A 121 -20.14 1.23 0.43
N MET A 122 -19.15 1.11 -0.44
CA MET A 122 -18.33 -0.11 -0.60
C MET A 122 -17.39 -0.33 0.61
N ASP A 123 -16.78 -1.51 0.70
CA ASP A 123 -15.70 -1.78 1.67
C ASP A 123 -14.36 -1.28 1.10
N PRO A 124 -13.65 -0.34 1.75
CA PRO A 124 -13.95 0.29 3.05
C PRO A 124 -14.93 1.47 2.99
N LEU A 125 -15.88 1.50 3.94
CA LEU A 125 -16.92 2.53 4.04
C LEU A 125 -16.36 3.96 4.09
N GLY A 126 -16.88 4.82 3.21
CA GLY A 126 -16.46 6.21 3.07
C GLY A 126 -15.25 6.42 2.15
N ILE A 127 -14.81 5.39 1.42
CA ILE A 127 -13.82 5.53 0.35
C ILE A 127 -14.37 6.40 -0.79
N GLY A 128 -13.54 7.28 -1.36
CA GLY A 128 -14.00 8.24 -2.37
C GLY A 128 -14.82 9.41 -1.83
N ALA A 129 -14.77 9.67 -0.52
CA ALA A 129 -15.27 10.94 0.03
C ALA A 129 -14.46 12.13 -0.52
N ARG A 130 -15.07 13.32 -0.57
CA ARG A 130 -14.39 14.56 -1.01
C ARG A 130 -13.51 15.15 0.09
N ASN A 131 -13.80 14.81 1.35
CA ASN A 131 -13.05 15.25 2.51
C ASN A 131 -13.22 14.29 3.71
N PRO A 132 -12.37 14.40 4.75
CA PRO A 132 -12.45 13.50 5.90
C PRO A 132 -13.75 13.64 6.71
N GLN A 133 -14.41 14.80 6.67
CA GLN A 133 -15.69 15.00 7.36
C GLN A 133 -16.79 14.17 6.70
N GLU A 134 -16.89 14.21 5.38
CA GLU A 134 -17.83 13.42 4.58
C GLU A 134 -17.60 11.92 4.79
N ALA A 135 -16.34 11.47 4.74
CA ALA A 135 -15.98 10.07 5.02
C ALA A 135 -16.48 9.61 6.41
N LEU A 136 -16.32 10.44 7.44
CA LEU A 136 -16.81 10.14 8.78
C LEU A 136 -18.35 10.15 8.86
N LEU A 137 -19.02 11.06 8.15
CA LEU A 137 -20.49 11.08 8.08
C LEU A 137 -21.03 9.83 7.40
N ILE A 138 -20.39 9.36 6.31
CA ILE A 138 -20.72 8.11 5.64
C ILE A 138 -20.50 6.92 6.58
N GLN A 139 -19.37 6.86 7.27
CA GLN A 139 -19.09 5.80 8.27
C GLN A 139 -20.07 5.80 9.45
N LEU A 140 -20.68 6.95 9.75
CA LEU A 140 -21.67 7.12 10.82
C LEU A 140 -23.11 7.10 10.30
N HIS A 141 -23.34 6.76 9.03
CA HIS A 141 -24.66 6.66 8.41
C HIS A 141 -25.62 5.79 9.24
N ASP A 142 -25.17 4.62 9.72
CA ASP A 142 -25.99 3.73 10.55
C ASP A 142 -26.21 4.27 11.98
N LYS A 143 -25.43 5.27 12.38
CA LYS A 143 -25.43 5.88 13.71
C LYS A 143 -25.83 7.35 13.69
N LYS A 144 -26.74 7.74 12.79
CA LYS A 144 -27.27 9.11 12.66
C LYS A 144 -27.80 9.70 13.98
N GLY A 145 -28.26 8.87 14.91
CA GLY A 145 -28.71 9.31 16.26
C GLY A 145 -27.61 9.37 17.33
N SER A 146 -26.37 9.02 17.00
CA SER A 146 -25.27 9.00 17.95
C SER A 146 -24.68 10.40 18.15
N LEU A 147 -24.14 10.63 19.34
CA LEU A 147 -23.35 11.83 19.64
C LEU A 147 -22.25 12.04 18.59
N ALA A 148 -21.57 10.97 18.17
CA ALA A 148 -20.50 11.04 17.17
C ALA A 148 -20.95 11.67 15.85
N TYR A 149 -22.15 11.35 15.37
CA TYR A 149 -22.69 11.93 14.14
C TYR A 149 -22.92 13.44 14.30
N ALA A 150 -23.57 13.86 15.39
CA ALA A 150 -23.81 15.28 15.66
C ALA A 150 -22.51 16.08 15.85
N LEU A 151 -21.48 15.45 16.42
CA LEU A 151 -20.14 16.05 16.53
C LEU A 151 -19.50 16.32 15.18
N VAL A 152 -19.55 15.36 14.26
CA VAL A 152 -18.95 15.47 12.94
C VAL A 152 -19.78 16.38 12.03
N SER A 153 -21.11 16.39 12.18
CA SER A 153 -22.00 17.28 11.43
C SER A 153 -21.77 18.74 11.80
N ASP A 154 -21.88 19.08 13.09
CA ASP A 154 -22.05 20.47 13.51
C ASP A 154 -20.77 21.07 14.14
N PHE A 155 -19.85 20.23 14.63
CA PHE A 155 -18.67 20.66 15.39
C PHE A 155 -17.34 20.12 14.85
N TYR A 156 -17.28 19.70 13.58
CA TYR A 156 -16.05 19.23 12.94
C TYR A 156 -14.83 20.16 13.12
N PRO A 157 -14.92 21.49 12.92
CA PRO A 157 -13.76 22.38 13.13
C PRO A 157 -13.31 22.47 14.60
N ASP A 158 -14.24 22.30 15.56
CA ASP A 158 -13.90 22.26 16.98
C ASP A 158 -13.27 20.91 17.37
N LEU A 159 -13.66 19.81 16.69
CA LEU A 159 -13.04 18.50 16.84
C LEU A 159 -11.58 18.51 16.37
N LEU A 160 -11.30 19.13 15.21
CA LEU A 160 -9.93 19.31 14.69
C LEU A 160 -9.06 20.14 15.64
N ARG A 161 -9.64 21.18 16.25
CA ARG A 161 -8.93 22.05 17.21
C ARG A 161 -8.87 21.46 18.63
N SER A 162 -9.32 20.22 18.80
CA SER A 162 -9.43 19.52 20.08
C SER A 162 -10.14 20.34 21.17
N ARG A 163 -11.09 21.19 20.79
CA ARG A 163 -11.85 22.08 21.70
C ARG A 163 -13.01 21.32 22.35
N LEU A 164 -12.66 20.28 23.11
CA LEU A 164 -13.62 19.35 23.72
C LEU A 164 -14.56 20.04 24.73
N GLY A 165 -14.13 21.15 25.34
CA GLY A 165 -14.94 21.87 26.32
C GLY A 165 -16.18 22.58 25.73
N LYS A 166 -16.12 23.07 24.48
CA LYS A 166 -17.31 23.65 23.81
C LYS A 166 -18.32 22.57 23.44
N ILE A 167 -17.79 21.45 22.98
CA ILE A 167 -18.53 20.27 22.58
C ILE A 167 -19.23 19.63 23.78
N ALA A 168 -18.52 19.46 24.90
CA ALA A 168 -19.05 18.91 26.14
C ALA A 168 -20.22 19.75 26.69
N LYS A 169 -20.11 21.09 26.58
CA LYS A 169 -21.19 22.01 26.95
C LYS A 169 -22.38 21.94 26.00
N ALA A 170 -22.14 21.88 24.68
CA ALA A 170 -23.20 21.83 23.68
C ALA A 170 -24.06 20.56 23.80
N PHE A 171 -23.44 19.40 24.06
CA PHE A 171 -24.15 18.11 24.12
C PHE A 171 -24.44 17.59 25.54
N HIS A 172 -24.04 18.32 26.59
CA HIS A 172 -24.19 17.88 28.00
C HIS A 172 -23.53 16.52 28.27
N VAL A 173 -22.40 16.23 27.62
CA VAL A 173 -21.68 14.95 27.76
C VAL A 173 -20.29 15.20 28.33
N SER A 174 -19.83 14.30 29.20
CA SER A 174 -18.51 14.40 29.83
C SER A 174 -17.37 14.26 28.81
N GLU A 175 -16.30 15.03 29.00
CA GLU A 175 -15.12 15.03 28.12
C GLU A 175 -14.48 13.64 27.97
N LYS A 176 -14.58 12.79 29.01
CA LYS A 176 -14.13 11.40 28.99
C LYS A 176 -14.83 10.55 27.92
N LYS A 177 -16.14 10.72 27.73
CA LYS A 177 -16.92 9.96 26.75
C LYS A 177 -16.59 10.37 25.31
N ILE A 178 -16.24 11.64 25.10
CA ILE A 178 -15.77 12.15 23.81
C ILE A 178 -14.37 11.60 23.48
N GLN A 179 -13.48 11.52 24.47
CA GLN A 179 -12.15 10.91 24.31
C GLN A 179 -12.20 9.41 24.02
N GLU A 180 -13.16 8.70 24.62
CA GLU A 180 -13.37 7.27 24.40
C GLU A 180 -13.81 6.98 22.95
N ILE A 181 -14.69 7.82 22.39
CA ILE A 181 -15.12 7.73 20.99
C ILE A 181 -13.93 7.95 20.02
N LYS A 182 -13.01 8.88 20.36
CA LYS A 182 -11.82 9.15 19.54
C LYS A 182 -10.80 8.01 19.56
N LYS A 183 -10.75 7.23 20.64
CA LYS A 183 -9.79 6.11 20.82
C LYS A 183 -10.24 4.78 20.22
N LYS A 184 -11.51 4.64 19.82
CA LYS A 184 -12.08 3.37 19.36
C LYS A 184 -11.98 3.15 17.85
N LYS A 185 -10.90 3.65 17.22
CA LYS A 185 -10.52 3.37 15.85
C LYS A 185 -9.07 2.89 15.82
#